data_AF-A0A9W8KNH7-F1
#
_entry.id   AF-A0A9W8KNH7-F1
#
_cell.length_a   1.000
_cell.length_b   1.000
_cell.length_c   1.000
_cell.angle_alpha   90.00
_cell.angle_beta   90.00
_cell.angle_gamma   90.00
#
_symmetry.space_group_name_H-M   'P 1'
#
loop_
_entity.id
_entity.type
_entity.pdbx_description
1 polymer ?
#
loop_
_entity_poly.entity_id
_entity_poly.type
_entity_poly.pdbx_seq_one_letter_code
_entity_poly.pdbx_strand_id
1 'polypeptide(L)'
;MAATSRMQTAIDEIRHSRNWIAQIVNKKKQEQRNMLLSPPIQATESSAEAPIQEAPPICHVQRHTADDIPIDEERSAAKQQQKYHMGRSSMDTLSVGSFAESTALGLSSRNEEETTCAMELDVVGNTNDPLPDSCNHLKYRSSRRRKTKAFMFALTQFMLFLFLVALGVDARSKTESPIFCHPLLMGGMLVLSTEATAVLQFTAWPFPAGKKRRIGIFHTTLQCLAIVVGVVGIGECIHRRKDIRSRTQAPEDGTSGHGCLGRLTIFIFLTQLAFGMYTRFSSALGGNGQPKHYLIKYHRAFGYIVLVVLWLSAWLGVHNPQWTTVGSRASSGLSNWVWVFIFSGLMVGILVPLDKAKFGFK
;
A
#
# COMPACT_ATOMS: atom_id res chain seq x y z
N MET A 1 -24.92 -26.90 -38.72
CA MET A 1 -23.81 -27.85 -38.46
C MET A 1 -22.59 -27.22 -37.78
N ALA A 2 -22.22 -25.95 -38.03
CA ALA A 2 -21.04 -25.35 -37.38
C ALA A 2 -21.20 -25.08 -35.86
N ALA A 3 -22.41 -24.83 -35.38
CA ALA A 3 -22.66 -24.55 -33.96
C ALA A 3 -22.49 -25.79 -33.05
N THR A 4 -22.90 -26.97 -33.53
CA THR A 4 -22.78 -28.23 -32.77
C THR A 4 -21.32 -28.68 -32.64
N SER A 5 -20.49 -28.42 -33.65
CA SER A 5 -19.05 -28.69 -33.60
C SER A 5 -18.33 -27.86 -32.52
N ARG A 6 -18.61 -26.55 -32.42
CA ARG A 6 -18.01 -25.68 -31.41
C ARG A 6 -18.42 -26.06 -29.98
N MET A 7 -19.67 -26.47 -29.80
CA MET A 7 -20.16 -26.94 -28.49
C MET A 7 -19.48 -28.24 -28.06
N GLN A 8 -19.24 -29.17 -28.99
CA GLN A 8 -18.54 -30.41 -28.70
C GLN A 8 -17.08 -30.17 -28.30
N THR A 9 -16.37 -29.28 -29.00
CA THR A 9 -14.99 -28.89 -28.64
C THR A 9 -14.91 -28.31 -27.23
N ALA A 10 -15.85 -27.43 -26.85
CA ALA A 10 -15.88 -26.86 -25.50
C ALA A 10 -16.13 -27.92 -24.42
N ILE A 11 -17.00 -28.90 -24.69
CA ILE A 11 -17.26 -30.01 -23.76
C ILE A 11 -15.99 -30.87 -23.57
N ASP A 12 -15.25 -31.12 -24.65
CA ASP A 12 -14.03 -31.92 -24.60
C ASP A 12 -12.89 -31.18 -23.86
N GLU A 13 -12.76 -29.86 -24.02
CA GLU A 13 -11.82 -29.04 -23.25
C GLU A 13 -12.14 -29.03 -21.73
N ILE A 14 -13.41 -28.95 -21.37
CA ILE A 14 -13.85 -29.03 -19.97
C ILE A 14 -13.54 -30.42 -19.39
N ARG A 15 -13.79 -31.49 -20.15
CA ARG A 15 -13.49 -32.86 -19.74
C ARG A 15 -11.99 -33.08 -19.55
N HIS A 16 -11.17 -32.57 -20.47
CA HIS A 16 -9.71 -32.63 -20.38
C HIS A 16 -9.19 -31.90 -19.14
N SER A 17 -9.68 -30.66 -18.89
CA SER A 17 -9.30 -29.87 -17.72
C SER A 17 -9.66 -30.55 -16.40
N ARG A 18 -10.84 -31.19 -16.33
CA ARG A 18 -11.27 -31.95 -15.16
C ARG A 18 -10.37 -33.16 -14.88
N ASN A 19 -9.97 -33.89 -15.91
CA ASN A 19 -9.08 -35.04 -15.79
C ASN A 19 -7.67 -34.62 -15.33
N TRP A 20 -7.15 -33.51 -15.84
CA TRP A 20 -5.85 -32.97 -15.43
C TRP A 20 -5.82 -32.55 -13.95
N ILE A 21 -6.88 -31.87 -13.46
CA ILE A 21 -7.01 -31.52 -12.04
C ILE A 21 -7.03 -32.79 -11.16
N ALA A 22 -7.78 -33.82 -11.57
CA ALA A 22 -7.83 -35.09 -10.84
C ALA A 22 -6.45 -35.76 -10.73
N GLN A 23 -5.62 -35.70 -11.78
CA GLN A 23 -4.26 -36.23 -11.74
C GLN A 23 -3.37 -35.48 -10.74
N ILE A 24 -3.45 -34.14 -10.68
CA ILE A 24 -2.67 -33.35 -9.72
C ILE A 24 -3.06 -33.69 -8.28
N VAL A 25 -4.35 -33.78 -8.01
CA VAL A 25 -4.85 -34.12 -6.66
C VAL A 25 -4.39 -35.52 -6.25
N ASN A 26 -4.47 -36.51 -7.14
CA ASN A 26 -3.99 -37.86 -6.88
C ASN A 26 -2.48 -37.91 -6.67
N LYS A 27 -1.69 -37.15 -7.45
CA LYS A 27 -0.24 -37.07 -7.28
C LYS A 27 0.14 -36.52 -5.90
N LYS A 28 -0.47 -35.41 -5.47
CA LYS A 28 -0.22 -34.84 -4.13
C LYS A 28 -0.63 -35.79 -3.01
N LYS A 29 -1.76 -36.50 -3.16
CA LYS A 29 -2.20 -37.50 -2.18
C LYS A 29 -1.21 -38.67 -2.07
N GLN A 30 -0.59 -39.07 -3.18
CA GLN A 30 0.45 -40.09 -3.19
C GLN A 30 1.74 -39.59 -2.53
N GLU A 31 2.18 -38.36 -2.81
CA GLU A 31 3.33 -37.74 -2.15
C GLU A 31 3.14 -37.67 -0.63
N GLN A 32 1.96 -37.29 -0.16
CA GLN A 32 1.63 -37.29 1.28
C GLN A 32 1.68 -38.69 1.90
N ARG A 33 1.17 -39.71 1.21
CA ARG A 33 1.28 -41.11 1.67
C ARG A 33 2.73 -41.56 1.76
N ASN A 34 3.57 -41.19 0.80
CA ASN A 34 4.99 -41.54 0.81
C ASN A 34 5.74 -40.85 1.97
N MET A 35 5.37 -39.62 2.33
CA MET A 35 5.93 -38.93 3.50
C MET A 35 5.55 -39.61 4.81
N LEU A 36 4.32 -40.11 4.93
CA LEU A 36 3.86 -40.83 6.14
C LEU A 36 4.46 -42.23 6.29
N LEU A 37 4.84 -42.87 5.18
CA LEU A 37 5.47 -44.19 5.16
C LEU A 37 6.99 -44.15 5.26
N SER A 38 7.59 -42.96 5.25
CA SER A 38 9.04 -42.82 5.44
C SER A 38 9.36 -43.17 6.90
N PRO A 39 10.22 -44.17 7.16
CA PRO A 39 10.58 -44.53 8.53
C PRO A 39 11.18 -43.31 9.24
N PRO A 40 10.90 -43.13 10.55
CA PRO A 40 11.50 -42.06 11.31
C PRO A 40 13.02 -42.18 11.19
N ILE A 41 13.65 -41.09 10.75
CA ILE A 41 15.10 -40.97 10.65
C ILE A 41 15.64 -41.27 12.03
N GLN A 42 16.28 -42.44 12.20
CA GLN A 42 16.98 -42.77 13.42
C GLN A 42 18.12 -41.75 13.56
N ALA A 43 17.97 -40.85 14.53
CA ALA A 43 19.02 -39.94 14.93
C ALA A 43 20.19 -40.81 15.40
N THR A 44 21.23 -40.90 14.58
CA THR A 44 22.50 -41.48 14.97
C THR A 44 23.16 -40.48 15.92
N GLU A 45 23.07 -40.75 17.22
CA GLU A 45 23.86 -40.08 18.25
C GLU A 45 25.35 -40.42 18.01
N SER A 46 26.01 -39.64 17.16
CA SER A 46 27.47 -39.62 17.07
C SER A 46 27.98 -38.67 18.16
N SER A 47 28.26 -39.24 19.32
CA SER A 47 29.09 -38.62 20.34
C SER A 47 30.52 -38.53 19.79
N ALA A 48 30.91 -37.34 19.35
CA ALA A 48 32.29 -37.00 19.04
C ALA A 48 32.71 -35.83 19.93
N GLU A 49 33.45 -36.19 20.96
CA GLU A 49 34.07 -35.32 21.96
C GLU A 49 35.13 -34.44 21.27
N ALA A 50 34.87 -33.13 21.17
CA ALA A 50 35.79 -32.16 20.59
C ALA A 50 36.73 -31.61 21.68
N PRO A 51 38.04 -31.51 21.43
CA PRO A 51 39.01 -31.02 22.41
C PRO A 51 38.89 -29.51 22.64
N ILE A 52 38.94 -29.13 23.90
CA ILE A 52 38.98 -27.75 24.41
C ILE A 52 40.29 -27.10 23.95
N GLN A 53 40.18 -26.09 23.08
CA GLN A 53 41.29 -25.21 22.71
C GLN A 53 41.24 -23.96 23.59
N GLU A 54 42.29 -23.79 24.40
CA GLU A 54 42.50 -22.64 25.29
C GLU A 54 42.59 -21.32 24.51
N ALA A 55 41.88 -20.31 25.01
CA ALA A 55 41.91 -18.95 24.47
C ALA A 55 43.19 -18.21 24.94
N PRO A 56 43.87 -17.45 24.06
CA PRO A 56 45.03 -16.65 24.45
C PRO A 56 44.66 -15.40 25.26
N PRO A 57 45.57 -14.90 26.11
CA PRO A 57 45.32 -13.81 27.05
C PRO A 57 45.16 -12.44 26.37
N ILE A 58 44.20 -11.68 26.88
CA ILE A 58 43.87 -10.31 26.48
C ILE A 58 44.98 -9.35 26.93
N CYS A 59 45.62 -8.67 25.99
CA CYS A 59 46.56 -7.61 26.26
C CYS A 59 45.85 -6.35 26.79
N HIS A 60 46.25 -5.91 27.98
CA HIS A 60 45.92 -4.60 28.54
C HIS A 60 46.61 -3.51 27.72
N VAL A 61 45.82 -2.70 27.01
CA VAL A 61 46.30 -1.44 26.41
C VAL A 61 46.18 -0.34 27.46
N GLN A 62 47.32 0.04 28.03
CA GLN A 62 47.50 1.26 28.81
C GLN A 62 47.25 2.48 27.92
N ARG A 63 46.27 3.32 28.29
CA ARG A 63 46.06 4.62 27.66
C ARG A 63 46.67 5.70 28.54
N HIS A 64 47.71 6.32 28.04
CA HIS A 64 48.37 7.47 28.64
C HIS A 64 47.41 8.66 28.74
N THR A 65 47.42 9.28 29.92
CA THR A 65 46.89 10.60 30.25
C THR A 65 47.83 11.69 29.73
N ALA A 66 47.31 12.67 29.00
CA ALA A 66 47.84 14.04 28.98
C ALA A 66 46.82 15.00 28.34
N ASP A 67 46.63 16.10 29.06
CA ASP A 67 46.36 17.47 28.62
C ASP A 67 44.93 18.04 28.58
N ASP A 68 44.81 19.06 29.43
CA ASP A 68 43.72 19.96 29.80
C ASP A 68 43.16 20.80 28.65
N ILE A 69 41.83 20.87 28.53
CA ILE A 69 41.08 22.02 27.98
C ILE A 69 39.73 22.13 28.73
N PRO A 70 39.36 23.29 29.31
CA PRO A 70 38.10 23.45 30.04
C PRO A 70 36.98 23.84 29.06
N ILE A 71 35.88 23.07 29.05
CA ILE A 71 34.64 23.47 28.37
C ILE A 71 33.45 23.11 29.26
N ASP A 72 32.66 24.15 29.54
CA ASP A 72 31.47 24.22 30.39
C ASP A 72 30.55 22.99 30.36
N GLU A 73 30.53 22.27 31.48
CA GLU A 73 29.70 21.09 31.71
C GLU A 73 28.58 21.41 32.72
N GLU A 74 27.59 22.22 32.31
CA GLU A 74 26.42 22.51 33.17
C GLU A 74 25.06 22.49 32.42
N ARG A 75 24.94 21.70 31.34
CA ARG A 75 23.65 21.55 30.61
C ARG A 75 23.26 20.16 30.14
N SER A 76 24.06 19.13 30.40
CA SER A 76 23.83 17.75 29.93
C SER A 76 23.25 16.81 30.99
N ALA A 77 23.37 17.11 32.29
CA ALA A 77 22.89 16.22 33.35
C ALA A 77 21.35 16.20 33.54
N ALA A 78 20.63 17.26 33.13
CA ALA A 78 19.19 17.37 33.37
C ALA A 78 18.29 16.55 32.42
N LYS A 79 18.82 15.99 31.32
CA LYS A 79 18.01 15.24 30.33
C LYS A 79 18.11 13.72 30.46
N GLN A 80 18.99 13.19 31.30
CA GLN A 80 19.26 11.74 31.36
C GLN A 80 18.56 11.03 32.53
N GLN A 81 18.10 11.76 33.56
CA GLN A 81 17.36 11.17 34.69
C GLN A 81 15.85 10.99 34.45
N GLN A 82 15.25 11.65 33.45
CA GLN A 82 13.79 11.53 33.23
C GLN A 82 13.38 10.27 32.44
N LYS A 83 14.33 9.45 31.98
CA LYS A 83 14.04 8.26 31.15
C LYS A 83 14.14 6.92 31.89
N TYR A 84 14.50 6.92 33.17
CA TYR A 84 14.70 5.69 33.96
C TYR A 84 13.55 5.30 34.90
N HIS A 85 12.44 6.07 34.95
CA HIS A 85 11.39 5.83 35.94
C HIS A 85 10.03 5.31 35.44
N MET A 86 9.91 4.86 34.18
CA MET A 86 8.65 4.26 33.70
C MET A 86 8.84 2.86 33.12
N GLY A 87 8.47 1.85 33.91
CA GLY A 87 7.84 0.63 33.37
C GLY A 87 8.61 -0.68 33.52
N ARG A 88 8.75 -1.18 34.75
CA ARG A 88 8.93 -2.60 35.09
C ARG A 88 7.59 -3.12 35.61
N SER A 89 7.25 -4.39 35.32
CA SER A 89 5.99 -5.12 35.60
C SER A 89 4.98 -5.07 34.43
N SER A 90 4.40 -6.15 33.91
CA SER A 90 4.24 -7.53 34.38
C SER A 90 4.30 -8.49 33.19
N MET A 91 4.92 -9.66 33.40
CA MET A 91 4.71 -10.86 32.59
C MET A 91 3.28 -11.34 32.85
N ASP A 92 2.51 -11.60 31.80
CA ASP A 92 1.44 -12.60 31.84
C ASP A 92 1.33 -13.28 30.47
N THR A 93 1.41 -14.60 30.54
CA THR A 93 1.04 -15.60 29.54
C THR A 93 -0.42 -15.49 29.13
N LEU A 94 -0.74 -15.84 27.87
CA LEU A 94 -1.96 -16.55 27.38
C LEU A 94 -2.02 -16.37 25.85
N SER A 95 -1.92 -17.44 25.06
CA SER A 95 -2.97 -18.41 24.70
C SER A 95 -3.63 -18.06 23.37
N VAL A 96 -3.59 -19.04 22.48
CA VAL A 96 -4.16 -19.09 21.14
C VAL A 96 -5.66 -19.32 21.28
N GLY A 97 -6.50 -18.47 20.67
CA GLY A 97 -7.94 -18.73 20.68
C GLY A 97 -8.81 -17.71 19.94
N SER A 98 -9.34 -18.18 18.81
CA SER A 98 -10.67 -17.90 18.25
C SER A 98 -11.01 -16.51 17.70
N PHE A 99 -11.41 -16.56 16.44
CA PHE A 99 -11.87 -15.50 15.56
C PHE A 99 -13.40 -15.65 15.46
N ALA A 100 -14.17 -14.78 16.12
CA ALA A 100 -15.59 -14.60 15.83
C ALA A 100 -16.11 -13.26 16.39
N GLU A 101 -16.56 -12.41 15.47
CA GLU A 101 -17.84 -11.70 15.48
C GLU A 101 -18.32 -11.00 16.77
N SER A 102 -18.29 -9.66 16.75
CA SER A 102 -19.37 -8.85 17.35
C SER A 102 -19.39 -7.44 16.80
N THR A 103 -20.40 -7.21 15.97
CA THR A 103 -20.95 -5.92 15.61
C THR A 103 -21.78 -5.44 16.80
N ALA A 104 -21.34 -4.41 17.51
CA ALA A 104 -22.21 -3.71 18.46
C ALA A 104 -21.80 -2.24 18.61
N LEU A 105 -22.82 -1.40 18.49
CA LEU A 105 -22.85 0.04 18.71
C LEU A 105 -22.25 0.42 20.07
N GLY A 106 -21.27 1.33 20.06
CA GLY A 106 -20.72 1.99 21.24
C GLY A 106 -20.78 3.49 21.06
N LEU A 107 -21.92 4.08 21.45
CA LEU A 107 -22.04 5.49 21.79
C LEU A 107 -21.27 5.79 23.08
N SER A 108 -20.77 7.02 23.18
CA SER A 108 -20.35 7.69 24.40
C SER A 108 -19.04 7.24 25.05
N SER A 109 -17.97 7.95 24.72
CA SER A 109 -16.98 8.42 25.70
C SER A 109 -16.20 9.54 25.04
N ARG A 110 -16.60 10.76 25.38
CA ARG A 110 -15.93 12.00 25.02
C ARG A 110 -14.79 12.16 26.03
N ASN A 111 -13.65 11.52 25.76
CA ASN A 111 -12.43 11.81 26.50
C ASN A 111 -11.92 13.16 26.00
N GLU A 112 -12.27 14.20 26.73
CA GLU A 112 -11.62 15.50 26.69
C GLU A 112 -10.18 15.30 27.18
N GLU A 113 -9.26 15.08 26.24
CA GLU A 113 -7.85 15.38 26.49
C GLU A 113 -7.74 16.91 26.58
N GLU A 114 -7.98 17.41 27.79
CA GLU A 114 -7.47 18.68 28.28
C GLU A 114 -5.95 18.67 28.07
N THR A 115 -5.53 19.21 26.94
CA THR A 115 -4.14 19.62 26.76
C THR A 115 -3.99 20.89 27.59
N THR A 116 -3.68 20.71 28.87
CA THR A 116 -3.26 21.78 29.76
C THR A 116 -2.03 22.45 29.14
N CYS A 117 -2.25 23.61 28.51
CA CYS A 117 -1.20 24.57 28.24
C CYS A 117 -0.74 25.13 29.59
N ALA A 118 0.05 24.34 30.32
CA ALA A 118 0.91 24.85 31.37
C ALA A 118 2.04 25.63 30.68
N MET A 119 1.70 26.86 30.29
CA MET A 119 2.68 27.87 29.90
C MET A 119 3.15 28.47 31.23
N GLU A 120 4.23 27.89 31.76
CA GLU A 120 4.99 28.44 32.88
C GLU A 120 5.58 29.77 32.38
N LEU A 121 4.85 30.85 32.71
CA LEU A 121 5.11 32.22 32.29
C LEU A 121 5.67 32.95 33.51
N ASP A 122 6.93 32.68 33.83
CA ASP A 122 7.75 33.58 34.65
C ASP A 122 8.11 34.81 33.79
N VAL A 123 7.13 35.67 33.56
CA VAL A 123 7.35 37.03 33.04
C VAL A 123 6.65 37.99 33.99
N VAL A 124 7.41 38.42 34.99
CA VAL A 124 7.17 39.65 35.72
C VAL A 124 7.28 40.81 34.73
N GLY A 125 6.15 41.40 34.33
CA GLY A 125 6.19 42.65 33.58
C GLY A 125 4.91 42.99 32.81
N ASN A 126 4.10 43.86 33.45
CA ASN A 126 3.06 44.71 32.86
C ASN A 126 1.66 44.08 32.66
N THR A 127 0.72 44.45 33.53
CA THR A 127 -0.64 43.87 33.69
C THR A 127 -1.73 44.51 32.84
N ASN A 128 -1.40 45.33 31.84
CA ASN A 128 -2.40 46.15 31.13
C ASN A 128 -2.59 45.81 29.65
N ASP A 129 -1.87 44.83 29.10
CA ASP A 129 -2.08 44.42 27.72
C ASP A 129 -3.15 43.32 27.65
N PRO A 130 -4.23 43.49 26.88
CA PRO A 130 -5.23 42.44 26.69
C PRO A 130 -4.53 41.20 26.12
N LEU A 131 -4.53 40.12 26.92
CA LEU A 131 -3.97 38.81 26.58
C LEU A 131 -4.35 38.46 25.12
N PRO A 132 -3.36 38.23 24.24
CA PRO A 132 -3.63 38.05 22.83
C PRO A 132 -4.50 36.81 22.61
N ASP A 133 -5.54 36.98 21.80
CA ASP A 133 -6.52 35.99 21.28
C ASP A 133 -5.91 34.79 20.51
N SER A 134 -4.62 34.52 20.68
CA SER A 134 -3.79 33.55 19.96
C SER A 134 -4.33 32.11 20.06
N CYS A 135 -4.89 31.73 21.21
CA CYS A 135 -5.45 30.38 21.40
C CYS A 135 -6.69 30.12 20.52
N ASN A 136 -7.55 31.13 20.35
CA ASN A 136 -8.75 31.04 19.51
C ASN A 136 -8.39 30.86 18.02
N HIS A 137 -7.32 31.52 17.57
CA HIS A 137 -6.88 31.46 16.18
C HIS A 137 -6.30 30.08 15.78
N LEU A 138 -5.53 29.41 16.66
CA LEU A 138 -5.01 28.06 16.42
C LEU A 138 -6.14 27.02 16.34
N LYS A 139 -7.12 27.11 17.25
CA LYS A 139 -8.30 26.22 17.26
C LYS A 139 -9.10 26.35 15.98
N TYR A 140 -9.35 27.57 15.51
CA TYR A 140 -10.05 27.84 14.26
C TYR A 140 -9.32 27.27 13.03
N ARG A 141 -8.00 27.51 12.91
CA ARG A 141 -7.19 27.00 11.79
C ARG A 141 -7.18 25.47 11.71
N SER A 142 -7.10 24.79 12.86
CA SER A 142 -7.16 23.32 12.93
C SER A 142 -8.52 22.75 12.48
N SER A 143 -9.62 23.44 12.79
CA SER A 143 -10.98 23.04 12.42
C SER A 143 -11.21 23.16 10.92
N ARG A 144 -10.83 24.29 10.32
CA ARG A 144 -10.97 24.52 8.86
C ARG A 144 -10.17 23.48 8.06
N ARG A 145 -8.91 23.21 8.45
CA ARG A 145 -8.07 22.20 7.78
C ARG A 145 -8.66 20.79 7.83
N ARG A 146 -9.30 20.42 8.95
CA ARG A 146 -9.99 19.14 9.09
C ARG A 146 -11.19 19.03 8.15
N LYS A 147 -12.04 20.06 8.10
CA LYS A 147 -13.20 20.12 7.20
C LYS A 147 -12.78 20.01 5.73
N THR A 148 -11.75 20.74 5.31
CA THR A 148 -11.24 20.64 3.93
C THR A 148 -10.74 19.24 3.60
N LYS A 149 -9.98 18.59 4.48
CA LYS A 149 -9.50 17.21 4.23
C LYS A 149 -10.64 16.20 4.14
N ALA A 150 -11.65 16.31 5.01
CA ALA A 150 -12.83 15.45 4.96
C ALA A 150 -13.63 15.65 3.67
N PHE A 151 -13.83 16.90 3.25
CA PHE A 151 -14.46 17.21 1.97
C PHE A 151 -13.69 16.63 0.78
N MET A 152 -12.36 16.79 0.75
CA MET A 152 -11.54 16.24 -0.34
C MET A 152 -11.54 14.72 -0.36
N PHE A 153 -11.55 14.06 0.80
CA PHE A 153 -11.72 12.61 0.87
C PHE A 153 -13.07 12.17 0.31
N ALA A 154 -14.17 12.83 0.72
CA ALA A 154 -15.50 12.55 0.19
C ALA A 154 -15.59 12.79 -1.33
N LEU A 155 -14.96 13.86 -1.83
CA LEU A 155 -14.84 14.12 -3.27
C LEU A 155 -14.12 12.98 -3.98
N THR A 156 -12.99 12.50 -3.46
CA THR A 156 -12.26 11.35 -4.02
C THR A 156 -13.14 10.10 -4.07
N GLN A 157 -13.86 9.78 -2.98
CA GLN A 157 -14.78 8.62 -2.96
C GLN A 157 -15.88 8.74 -4.00
N PHE A 158 -16.51 9.92 -4.09
CA PHE A 158 -17.55 10.18 -5.08
C PHE A 158 -17.03 10.05 -6.51
N MET A 159 -15.84 10.58 -6.81
CA MET A 159 -15.24 10.46 -8.14
C MET A 159 -14.82 9.01 -8.46
N LEU A 160 -14.33 8.23 -7.48
CA LEU A 160 -14.04 6.80 -7.66
C LEU A 160 -15.31 6.00 -7.95
N PHE A 161 -16.42 6.32 -7.29
CA PHE A 161 -17.72 5.74 -7.58
C PHE A 161 -18.16 6.05 -9.01
N LEU A 162 -18.10 7.31 -9.43
CA LEU A 162 -18.43 7.71 -10.81
C LEU A 162 -17.51 7.03 -11.84
N PHE A 163 -16.21 6.90 -11.52
CA PHE A 163 -15.26 6.16 -12.35
C PHE A 163 -15.68 4.70 -12.54
N LEU A 164 -16.04 4.00 -11.47
CA LEU A 164 -16.49 2.61 -11.54
C LEU A 164 -17.80 2.46 -12.33
N VAL A 165 -18.74 3.37 -12.16
CA VAL A 165 -19.99 3.38 -12.95
C VAL A 165 -19.69 3.61 -14.43
N ALA A 166 -18.89 4.62 -14.76
CA ALA A 166 -18.49 4.93 -16.13
C ALA A 166 -17.75 3.74 -16.78
N LEU A 167 -16.81 3.13 -16.05
CA LEU A 167 -16.08 1.96 -16.49
C LEU A 167 -16.99 0.75 -16.70
N GLY A 168 -17.97 0.52 -15.81
CA GLY A 168 -18.94 -0.56 -15.94
C GLY A 168 -19.87 -0.39 -17.15
N VAL A 169 -20.34 0.84 -17.40
CA VAL A 169 -21.12 1.17 -18.60
C VAL A 169 -20.27 0.92 -19.86
N ASP A 170 -19.03 1.38 -19.86
CA ASP A 170 -18.14 1.23 -21.01
C ASP A 170 -17.77 -0.24 -21.27
N ALA A 171 -17.44 -1.00 -20.22
CA ALA A 171 -17.15 -2.42 -20.31
C ALA A 171 -18.36 -3.22 -20.79
N ARG A 172 -19.57 -2.91 -20.31
CA ARG A 172 -20.81 -3.56 -20.76
C ARG A 172 -21.09 -3.32 -22.24
N SER A 173 -20.78 -2.13 -22.76
CA SER A 173 -20.94 -1.82 -24.18
C SER A 173 -19.96 -2.58 -25.08
N LYS A 174 -18.92 -3.19 -24.51
CA LYS A 174 -17.79 -3.82 -25.22
C LYS A 174 -17.55 -5.27 -24.82
N THR A 175 -18.57 -5.96 -24.30
CA THR A 175 -18.47 -7.36 -23.82
C THR A 175 -18.02 -8.35 -24.90
N GLU A 176 -18.24 -8.03 -26.17
CA GLU A 176 -17.81 -8.86 -27.29
C GLU A 176 -16.32 -8.70 -27.62
N SER A 177 -15.66 -7.66 -27.09
CA SER A 177 -14.23 -7.48 -27.27
C SER A 177 -13.49 -8.59 -26.55
N PRO A 178 -12.53 -9.29 -27.21
CA PRO A 178 -11.74 -10.30 -26.55
C PRO A 178 -10.97 -9.70 -25.35
N ILE A 179 -10.75 -8.40 -25.25
CA ILE A 179 -9.93 -7.76 -24.20
C ILE A 179 -10.83 -7.06 -23.15
N PHE A 180 -12.12 -7.39 -23.06
CA PHE A 180 -13.06 -6.68 -22.17
C PHE A 180 -12.71 -6.76 -20.68
N CYS A 181 -12.00 -7.80 -20.23
CA CYS A 181 -11.57 -7.95 -18.84
C CYS A 181 -10.48 -6.94 -18.44
N HIS A 182 -9.67 -6.48 -19.39
CA HIS A 182 -8.51 -5.65 -19.11
C HIS A 182 -8.87 -4.30 -18.47
N PRO A 183 -9.80 -3.47 -19.02
CA PRO A 183 -10.19 -2.23 -18.35
C PRO A 183 -10.80 -2.45 -16.97
N LEU A 184 -11.56 -3.54 -16.76
CA LEU A 184 -12.15 -3.86 -15.46
C LEU A 184 -11.08 -4.17 -14.42
N LEU A 185 -10.10 -5.01 -14.77
CA LEU A 185 -8.98 -5.35 -13.89
C LEU A 185 -8.10 -4.11 -13.64
N MET A 186 -7.74 -3.36 -14.68
CA MET A 186 -6.95 -2.13 -14.51
C MET A 186 -7.70 -1.05 -13.71
N GLY A 187 -9.00 -0.93 -13.90
CA GLY A 187 -9.87 -0.09 -13.08
C GLY A 187 -9.89 -0.52 -11.62
N GLY A 188 -9.95 -1.83 -11.35
CA GLY A 188 -9.82 -2.37 -10.01
C GLY A 188 -8.48 -2.01 -9.35
N MET A 189 -7.37 -2.14 -10.08
CA MET A 189 -6.05 -1.69 -9.61
C MET A 189 -6.04 -0.19 -9.25
N LEU A 190 -6.61 0.66 -10.10
CA LEU A 190 -6.67 2.12 -9.89
C LEU A 190 -7.46 2.47 -8.62
N VAL A 191 -8.64 1.87 -8.45
CA VAL A 191 -9.49 2.10 -7.28
C VAL A 191 -8.79 1.64 -6.00
N LEU A 192 -8.25 0.42 -6.00
CA LEU A 192 -7.55 -0.13 -4.83
C LEU A 192 -6.33 0.71 -4.45
N SER A 193 -5.52 1.13 -5.42
CA SER A 193 -4.33 1.96 -5.15
C SER A 193 -4.67 3.38 -4.71
N THR A 194 -5.71 3.96 -5.30
CA THR A 194 -6.20 5.29 -4.89
C THR A 194 -6.75 5.22 -3.47
N GLU A 195 -7.55 4.21 -3.14
CA GLU A 195 -8.12 4.02 -1.80
C GLU A 195 -7.03 3.79 -0.75
N ALA A 196 -6.05 2.94 -1.07
CA ALA A 196 -4.88 2.72 -0.22
C ALA A 196 -4.18 4.03 0.11
N THR A 197 -4.06 4.93 -0.87
CA THR A 197 -3.40 6.23 -0.71
C THR A 197 -4.28 7.23 0.05
N ALA A 198 -5.55 7.32 -0.29
CA ALA A 198 -6.53 8.23 0.30
C ALA A 198 -6.74 7.97 1.80
N VAL A 199 -6.81 6.69 2.21
CA VAL A 199 -6.89 6.32 3.63
C VAL A 199 -5.72 6.92 4.41
N LEU A 200 -4.48 6.80 3.91
CA LEU A 200 -3.31 7.37 4.60
C LEU A 200 -3.34 8.90 4.67
N GLN A 201 -3.90 9.58 3.68
CA GLN A 201 -4.06 11.04 3.70
C GLN A 201 -5.02 11.49 4.79
N PHE A 202 -6.11 10.75 4.98
CA PHE A 202 -7.11 11.02 6.01
C PHE A 202 -6.58 10.75 7.43
N THR A 203 -5.63 9.81 7.58
CA THR A 203 -4.96 9.53 8.87
C THR A 203 -4.01 10.58 9.40
N ALA A 204 -3.97 11.77 8.79
CA ALA A 204 -3.38 12.94 9.44
C ALA A 204 -4.14 13.39 10.71
N TRP A 205 -5.22 12.70 11.11
CA TRP A 205 -5.85 12.85 12.41
C TRP A 205 -4.97 12.28 13.54
N PRO A 206 -5.06 12.83 14.77
CA PRO A 206 -4.38 12.30 15.94
C PRO A 206 -5.07 11.00 16.34
N PHE A 207 -4.78 9.93 15.61
CA PHE A 207 -5.19 8.60 15.97
C PHE A 207 -4.22 8.04 17.03
N PRO A 208 -4.74 7.34 18.05
CA PRO A 208 -3.92 6.54 18.97
C PRO A 208 -2.95 5.65 18.19
N ALA A 209 -1.75 5.42 18.73
CA ALA A 209 -0.67 4.69 18.04
C ALA A 209 -1.12 3.33 17.47
N GLY A 210 -2.00 2.61 18.16
CA GLY A 210 -2.56 1.34 17.69
C GLY A 210 -3.37 1.43 16.39
N LYS A 211 -4.09 2.54 16.16
CA LYS A 211 -4.85 2.76 14.93
C LYS A 211 -3.94 3.05 13.73
N LYS A 212 -2.82 3.75 13.93
CA LYS A 212 -1.82 4.03 12.88
C LYS A 212 -1.23 2.74 12.29
N ARG A 213 -0.93 1.75 13.14
CA ARG A 213 -0.43 0.44 12.69
C ARG A 213 -1.44 -0.29 11.81
N ARG A 214 -2.72 -0.35 12.23
CA ARG A 214 -3.79 -1.02 11.48
C ARG A 214 -3.99 -0.40 10.10
N ILE A 215 -3.97 0.93 10.03
CA ILE A 215 -4.12 1.67 8.77
C ILE A 215 -2.92 1.43 7.85
N GLY A 216 -1.70 1.40 8.39
CA GLY A 216 -0.51 1.02 7.62
C GLY A 216 -0.61 -0.38 7.02
N ILE A 217 -1.13 -1.36 7.79
CA ILE A 217 -1.38 -2.72 7.28
C ILE A 217 -2.44 -2.68 6.17
N PHE A 218 -3.55 -1.99 6.38
CA PHE A 218 -4.61 -1.86 5.38
C PHE A 218 -4.10 -1.27 4.06
N HIS A 219 -3.29 -0.20 4.13
CA HIS A 219 -2.62 0.37 2.97
C HIS A 219 -1.77 -0.67 2.22
N THR A 220 -0.89 -1.38 2.93
CA THR A 220 -0.06 -2.42 2.34
C THR A 220 -0.90 -3.52 1.70
N THR A 221 -1.95 -4.00 2.37
CA THR A 221 -2.84 -5.03 1.83
C THR A 221 -3.51 -4.58 0.54
N LEU A 222 -4.05 -3.36 0.49
CA LEU A 222 -4.68 -2.84 -0.71
C LEU A 222 -3.69 -2.65 -1.86
N GLN A 223 -2.46 -2.19 -1.61
CA GLN A 223 -1.43 -2.07 -2.65
C GLN A 223 -0.98 -3.43 -3.18
N CYS A 224 -0.86 -4.45 -2.31
CA CYS A 224 -0.59 -5.82 -2.71
C CYS A 224 -1.72 -6.41 -3.56
N LEU A 225 -2.98 -6.16 -3.19
CA LEU A 225 -4.12 -6.60 -3.99
C LEU A 225 -4.16 -5.86 -5.34
N ALA A 226 -3.89 -4.56 -5.35
CA ALA A 226 -3.83 -3.74 -6.56
C ALA A 226 -2.81 -4.28 -7.57
N ILE A 227 -1.59 -4.64 -7.12
CA ILE A 227 -0.58 -5.20 -8.04
C ILE A 227 -0.99 -6.58 -8.58
N VAL A 228 -1.60 -7.44 -7.74
CA VAL A 228 -2.09 -8.75 -8.20
C VAL A 228 -3.14 -8.56 -9.30
N VAL A 229 -4.12 -7.69 -9.07
CA VAL A 229 -5.16 -7.38 -10.06
C VAL A 229 -4.54 -6.77 -11.33
N GLY A 230 -3.58 -5.84 -11.19
CA GLY A 230 -2.89 -5.22 -12.32
C GLY A 230 -2.09 -6.20 -13.16
N VAL A 231 -1.33 -7.10 -12.53
CA VAL A 231 -0.54 -8.14 -13.21
C VAL A 231 -1.45 -9.12 -13.95
N VAL A 232 -2.57 -9.54 -13.33
CA VAL A 232 -3.58 -10.38 -14.01
C VAL A 232 -4.19 -9.63 -15.19
N GLY A 233 -4.49 -8.34 -15.04
CA GLY A 233 -5.01 -7.47 -16.10
C GLY A 233 -4.08 -7.34 -17.30
N ILE A 234 -2.77 -7.20 -17.10
CA ILE A 234 -1.78 -7.23 -18.20
C ILE A 234 -1.67 -8.64 -18.79
N GLY A 235 -1.57 -9.66 -17.94
CA GLY A 235 -1.39 -11.05 -18.36
C GLY A 235 -2.51 -11.53 -19.28
N GLU A 236 -3.76 -11.19 -18.95
CA GLU A 236 -4.95 -11.46 -19.76
C GLU A 236 -4.83 -10.81 -21.16
N CYS A 237 -4.42 -9.54 -21.17
CA CYS A 237 -4.20 -8.76 -22.39
C CYS A 237 -3.14 -9.40 -23.29
N ILE A 238 -2.03 -9.85 -22.71
CA ILE A 238 -0.94 -10.54 -23.42
C ILE A 238 -1.42 -11.89 -23.95
N HIS A 239 -2.11 -12.69 -23.13
CA HIS A 239 -2.54 -14.03 -23.49
C HIS A 239 -3.55 -14.01 -24.64
N ARG A 240 -4.59 -13.18 -24.55
CA ARG A 240 -5.61 -13.11 -25.60
C ARG A 240 -5.09 -12.49 -26.90
N ARG A 241 -4.15 -11.54 -26.82
CA ARG A 241 -3.50 -11.02 -28.03
C ARG A 241 -2.60 -12.05 -28.71
N LYS A 242 -1.93 -12.93 -27.97
CA LYS A 242 -1.17 -14.05 -28.56
C LYS A 242 -2.09 -15.00 -29.35
N ASP A 243 -3.26 -15.33 -28.81
CA ASP A 243 -4.26 -16.17 -29.50
C ASP A 243 -4.88 -15.47 -30.72
N ILE A 244 -4.98 -14.15 -30.72
CA ILE A 244 -5.42 -13.39 -31.91
C ILE A 244 -4.31 -13.31 -32.96
N ARG A 245 -3.06 -13.04 -32.55
CA ARG A 245 -1.91 -12.94 -33.47
C ARG A 245 -1.66 -14.26 -34.18
N SER A 246 -1.73 -15.39 -33.47
CA SER A 246 -1.59 -16.72 -34.09
C SER A 246 -2.63 -16.98 -35.18
N ARG A 247 -3.76 -16.27 -35.16
CA ARG A 247 -4.86 -16.40 -36.12
C ARG A 247 -4.90 -15.33 -37.22
N THR A 248 -4.27 -14.16 -37.04
CA THR A 248 -4.57 -12.97 -37.88
C THR A 248 -3.38 -12.17 -38.42
N GLN A 249 -2.12 -12.58 -38.21
CA GLN A 249 -0.92 -11.82 -38.65
C GLN A 249 -0.95 -10.32 -38.23
N ALA A 250 -1.65 -10.00 -37.14
CA ALA A 250 -1.81 -8.63 -36.68
C ALA A 250 -0.46 -8.00 -36.26
N PRO A 251 -0.31 -6.65 -36.37
CA PRO A 251 0.95 -5.93 -36.14
C PRO A 251 1.61 -6.21 -34.79
N GLU A 252 2.93 -5.94 -34.71
CA GLU A 252 3.74 -6.14 -33.51
C GLU A 252 3.27 -5.36 -32.27
N ASP A 253 3.57 -5.95 -31.11
CA ASP A 253 3.05 -5.59 -29.80
C ASP A 253 3.43 -4.18 -29.36
N GLY A 254 2.55 -3.55 -28.57
CA GLY A 254 3.00 -2.57 -27.59
C GLY A 254 3.56 -1.25 -28.11
N THR A 255 3.39 -0.93 -29.39
CA THR A 255 3.73 0.35 -30.01
C THR A 255 2.74 1.45 -29.67
N SER A 256 1.54 1.13 -29.18
CA SER A 256 0.62 2.15 -28.70
C SER A 256 1.20 2.82 -27.45
N GLY A 257 1.14 4.15 -27.41
CA GLY A 257 1.64 4.93 -26.27
C GLY A 257 1.04 4.47 -24.93
N HIS A 258 -0.25 4.12 -24.91
CA HIS A 258 -0.91 3.52 -23.75
C HIS A 258 -0.28 2.18 -23.33
N GLY A 259 -0.02 1.27 -24.28
CA GLY A 259 0.55 -0.03 -23.97
C GLY A 259 1.97 0.06 -23.40
N CYS A 260 2.79 0.96 -23.95
CA CYS A 260 4.15 1.20 -23.46
C CYS A 260 4.13 1.85 -22.06
N LEU A 261 3.33 2.91 -21.89
CA LEU A 261 3.18 3.57 -20.59
C LEU A 261 2.62 2.63 -19.53
N GLY A 262 1.62 1.82 -19.84
CA GLY A 262 1.00 0.88 -18.91
C GLY A 262 1.97 -0.19 -18.38
N ARG A 263 2.82 -0.75 -19.26
CA ARG A 263 3.88 -1.70 -18.85
C ARG A 263 4.91 -1.02 -17.95
N LEU A 264 5.39 0.16 -18.35
CA LEU A 264 6.34 0.95 -17.56
C LEU A 264 5.76 1.30 -16.18
N THR A 265 4.49 1.69 -16.13
CA THR A 265 3.79 2.05 -14.90
C THR A 265 3.74 0.88 -13.92
N ILE A 266 3.47 -0.33 -14.41
CA ILE A 266 3.40 -1.52 -13.56
C ILE A 266 4.77 -1.90 -13.02
N PHE A 267 5.82 -1.77 -13.84
CA PHE A 267 7.19 -1.95 -13.38
C PHE A 267 7.56 -0.94 -12.27
N ILE A 268 7.27 0.35 -12.50
CA ILE A 268 7.48 1.42 -11.52
C ILE A 268 6.69 1.14 -10.23
N PHE A 269 5.43 0.68 -10.36
CA PHE A 269 4.58 0.33 -9.23
C PHE A 269 5.19 -0.81 -8.40
N LEU A 270 5.71 -1.84 -9.06
CA LEU A 270 6.35 -2.98 -8.39
C LEU A 270 7.60 -2.53 -7.62
N THR A 271 8.45 -1.69 -8.22
CA THR A 271 9.60 -1.10 -7.53
C THR A 271 9.18 -0.28 -6.31
N GLN A 272 8.12 0.53 -6.45
CA GLN A 272 7.59 1.33 -5.37
C GLN A 272 6.99 0.48 -4.24
N LEU A 273 6.33 -0.63 -4.58
CA LEU A 273 5.82 -1.59 -3.60
C LEU A 273 6.97 -2.26 -2.84
N ALA A 274 7.99 -2.76 -3.56
CA ALA A 274 9.18 -3.36 -2.96
C ALA A 274 9.90 -2.38 -2.03
N PHE A 275 10.07 -1.13 -2.45
CA PHE A 275 10.65 -0.06 -1.63
C PHE A 275 9.78 0.23 -0.39
N GLY A 276 8.47 0.31 -0.54
CA GLY A 276 7.53 0.47 0.58
C GLY A 276 7.63 -0.66 1.60
N MET A 277 7.66 -1.91 1.12
CA MET A 277 7.84 -3.10 1.96
C MET A 277 9.19 -3.06 2.69
N TYR A 278 10.28 -2.75 1.98
CA TYR A 278 11.59 -2.60 2.59
C TYR A 278 11.59 -1.57 3.72
N THR A 279 11.05 -0.37 3.48
CA THR A 279 10.98 0.68 4.53
C THR A 279 10.10 0.30 5.72
N ARG A 280 9.08 -0.55 5.50
CA ARG A 280 8.15 -0.99 6.55
C ARG A 280 8.70 -2.13 7.40
N PHE A 281 9.46 -3.03 6.80
CA PHE A 281 9.97 -4.26 7.42
C PHE A 281 11.48 -4.23 7.70
N SER A 282 12.18 -3.12 7.45
CA SER A 282 13.63 -2.99 7.68
C SER A 282 14.05 -3.34 9.11
N SER A 283 13.22 -3.04 10.11
CA SER A 283 13.48 -3.39 11.51
C SER A 283 13.37 -4.90 11.79
N ALA A 284 12.58 -5.63 11.00
CA ALA A 284 12.46 -7.09 11.12
C ALA A 284 13.58 -7.83 10.35
N LEU A 285 14.17 -7.19 9.35
CA LEU A 285 15.24 -7.74 8.51
C LEU A 285 16.65 -7.60 9.14
N GLY A 286 16.75 -7.50 10.47
CA GLY A 286 18.04 -7.49 11.18
C GLY A 286 18.83 -6.17 11.08
N GLY A 287 18.25 -5.11 10.52
CA GLY A 287 18.86 -3.79 10.55
C GLY A 287 18.68 -3.14 11.92
N ASN A 288 19.76 -3.01 12.70
CA ASN A 288 19.79 -2.20 13.94
C ASN A 288 19.50 -0.69 13.72
N GLY A 289 19.32 -0.27 12.47
CA GLY A 289 18.92 1.10 12.12
C GLY A 289 17.42 1.26 12.23
N GLN A 290 16.97 2.22 13.06
CA GLN A 290 15.61 2.73 12.98
C GLN A 290 15.24 3.00 11.51
N PRO A 291 13.99 2.71 11.08
CA PRO A 291 13.57 2.98 9.72
C PRO A 291 13.91 4.43 9.42
N LYS A 292 14.80 4.61 8.44
CA LYS A 292 15.36 5.90 8.06
C LYS A 292 14.19 6.81 7.73
N HIS A 293 13.81 7.68 8.67
CA HIS A 293 12.62 8.53 8.55
C HIS A 293 12.66 9.39 7.27
N TYR A 294 13.87 9.62 6.75
CA TYR A 294 14.12 10.25 5.46
C TYR A 294 13.75 9.42 4.23
N LEU A 295 13.67 8.09 4.28
CA LEU A 295 13.24 7.25 3.16
C LEU A 295 11.72 7.34 2.97
N ILE A 296 10.98 7.50 4.06
CA ILE A 296 9.51 7.58 4.04
C ILE A 296 9.02 8.81 3.25
N LYS A 297 9.74 9.95 3.30
CA LYS A 297 9.39 11.12 2.46
C LYS A 297 9.52 10.82 0.97
N TYR A 298 10.56 10.09 0.55
CA TYR A 298 10.76 9.70 -0.84
C TYR A 298 9.74 8.66 -1.27
N HIS A 299 9.45 7.66 -0.41
CA HIS A 299 8.39 6.69 -0.67
C HIS A 299 7.05 7.39 -0.89
N ARG A 300 6.71 8.37 -0.04
CA ARG A 300 5.48 9.14 -0.20
C ARG A 300 5.48 9.96 -1.49
N ALA A 301 6.55 10.70 -1.80
CA ALA A 301 6.64 11.53 -3.00
C ALA A 301 6.51 10.68 -4.26
N PHE A 302 7.32 9.63 -4.36
CA PHE A 302 7.30 8.73 -5.50
C PHE A 302 5.96 8.00 -5.62
N GLY A 303 5.33 7.60 -4.52
CA GLY A 303 4.00 6.99 -4.51
C GLY A 303 2.92 7.86 -5.16
N TYR A 304 2.94 9.18 -4.94
CA TYR A 304 2.03 10.09 -5.65
C TYR A 304 2.34 10.20 -7.14
N ILE A 305 3.62 10.22 -7.50
CA ILE A 305 4.03 10.22 -8.92
C ILE A 305 3.53 8.93 -9.59
N VAL A 306 3.73 7.76 -8.98
CA VAL A 306 3.22 6.49 -9.49
C VAL A 306 1.70 6.52 -9.65
N LEU A 307 0.97 7.06 -8.66
CA LEU A 307 -0.48 7.15 -8.71
C LEU A 307 -0.95 8.08 -9.85
N VAL A 308 -0.30 9.23 -10.06
CA VAL A 308 -0.60 10.12 -11.18
C VAL A 308 -0.32 9.44 -12.52
N VAL A 309 0.79 8.73 -12.66
CA VAL A 309 1.14 8.00 -13.89
C VAL A 309 0.14 6.86 -14.15
N LEU A 310 -0.34 6.17 -13.12
CA LEU A 310 -1.43 5.18 -13.24
C LEU A 310 -2.70 5.81 -13.83
N TRP A 311 -3.16 6.94 -13.26
CA TRP A 311 -4.32 7.64 -13.78
C TRP A 311 -4.08 8.16 -15.21
N LEU A 312 -2.89 8.68 -15.52
CA LEU A 312 -2.55 9.09 -16.89
C LEU A 312 -2.57 7.92 -17.88
N SER A 313 -2.10 6.74 -17.47
CA SER A 313 -2.18 5.52 -18.28
C SER A 313 -3.63 5.12 -18.53
N ALA A 314 -4.50 5.24 -17.53
CA ALA A 314 -5.93 4.98 -17.66
C ALA A 314 -6.61 5.95 -18.62
N TRP A 315 -6.27 7.25 -18.52
CA TRP A 315 -6.72 8.31 -19.42
C TRP A 315 -6.41 7.97 -20.88
N LEU A 316 -5.15 7.64 -21.17
CA LEU A 316 -4.71 7.22 -22.50
C LEU A 316 -5.41 5.93 -22.96
N GLY A 317 -5.77 5.04 -22.04
CA GLY A 317 -6.47 3.80 -22.35
C GLY A 317 -7.89 4.05 -22.83
N VAL A 318 -8.65 4.88 -22.10
CA VAL A 318 -10.03 5.25 -22.46
C VAL A 318 -10.07 6.03 -23.78
N HIS A 319 -9.03 6.81 -24.09
CA HIS A 319 -8.94 7.60 -25.32
C HIS A 319 -8.20 6.89 -26.46
N ASN A 320 -7.85 5.62 -26.30
CA ASN A 320 -7.11 4.90 -27.33
C ASN A 320 -8.04 4.58 -28.52
N PRO A 321 -7.72 5.01 -29.75
CA PRO A 321 -8.59 4.79 -30.90
C PRO A 321 -8.82 3.32 -31.22
N GLN A 322 -7.87 2.42 -30.88
CA GLN A 322 -8.06 0.97 -31.05
C GLN A 322 -9.24 0.42 -30.21
N TRP A 323 -9.60 1.11 -29.14
CA TRP A 323 -10.78 0.83 -28.32
C TRP A 323 -12.06 1.48 -28.85
N THR A 324 -11.97 2.45 -29.75
CA THR A 324 -13.11 3.20 -30.30
C THR A 324 -13.47 2.82 -31.74
N THR A 325 -12.60 2.13 -32.48
CA THR A 325 -12.79 1.86 -33.92
C THR A 325 -13.48 0.55 -34.27
N VAL A 326 -13.68 -0.38 -33.32
CA VAL A 326 -14.34 -1.67 -33.62
C VAL A 326 -15.87 -1.50 -33.54
N GLY A 327 -16.48 -1.14 -34.66
CA GLY A 327 -17.88 -1.46 -35.00
C GLY A 327 -19.01 -0.62 -34.39
N SER A 328 -18.81 0.13 -33.31
CA SER A 328 -19.89 0.92 -32.71
C SER A 328 -19.74 2.41 -32.99
N ARG A 329 -20.52 2.93 -33.96
CA ARG A 329 -20.92 4.35 -34.00
C ARG A 329 -21.63 4.80 -32.70
N ALA A 330 -22.02 3.84 -31.87
CA ALA A 330 -22.14 4.05 -30.44
C ALA A 330 -20.74 4.03 -29.80
N SER A 331 -19.94 5.07 -30.02
CA SER A 331 -19.07 5.53 -28.94
C SER A 331 -20.03 5.69 -27.76
N SER A 332 -19.89 4.85 -26.73
CA SER A 332 -20.70 4.89 -25.51
C SER A 332 -21.00 6.36 -25.21
N GLY A 333 -22.28 6.76 -25.18
CA GLY A 333 -22.70 8.18 -25.15
C GLY A 333 -22.20 8.99 -23.94
N LEU A 334 -21.30 8.43 -23.12
CA LEU A 334 -20.43 9.19 -22.25
C LEU A 334 -19.53 10.09 -23.09
N SER A 335 -19.95 11.34 -23.18
CA SER A 335 -19.13 12.44 -23.68
C SER A 335 -17.74 12.43 -23.03
N ASN A 336 -16.68 12.70 -23.81
CA ASN A 336 -15.30 12.85 -23.30
C ASN A 336 -15.22 13.76 -22.07
N TRP A 337 -16.13 14.74 -21.95
CA TRP A 337 -16.28 15.61 -20.80
C TRP A 337 -16.52 14.88 -19.47
N VAL A 338 -17.22 13.74 -19.47
CA VAL A 338 -17.45 12.93 -18.26
C VAL A 338 -16.12 12.37 -17.75
N TRP A 339 -15.28 11.85 -18.64
CA TRP A 339 -13.94 11.40 -18.26
C TRP A 339 -13.11 12.59 -17.79
N VAL A 340 -13.03 13.69 -18.55
CA VAL A 340 -12.30 14.91 -18.12
C VAL A 340 -12.69 15.31 -16.70
N PHE A 341 -14.00 15.33 -16.41
CA PHE A 341 -14.55 15.69 -15.11
C PHE A 341 -14.11 14.71 -14.00
N ILE A 342 -14.24 13.39 -14.23
CA ILE A 342 -13.84 12.36 -13.26
C ILE A 342 -12.33 12.45 -12.98
N PHE A 343 -11.50 12.49 -14.01
CA PHE A 343 -10.04 12.55 -13.86
C PHE A 343 -9.59 13.84 -13.18
N SER A 344 -10.18 14.99 -13.54
CA SER A 344 -9.88 16.28 -12.89
C SER A 344 -10.29 16.27 -11.42
N GLY A 345 -11.49 15.76 -11.11
CA GLY A 345 -11.98 15.64 -9.73
C GLY A 345 -11.09 14.74 -8.87
N LEU A 346 -10.61 13.62 -9.42
CA LEU A 346 -9.66 12.73 -8.74
C LEU A 346 -8.30 13.40 -8.51
N MET A 347 -7.76 14.10 -9.51
CA MET A 347 -6.50 14.82 -9.34
C MET A 347 -6.62 15.89 -8.26
N VAL A 348 -7.72 16.65 -8.23
CA VAL A 348 -7.98 17.64 -7.18
C VAL A 348 -8.12 16.96 -5.81
N GLY A 349 -8.92 15.90 -5.72
CA GLY A 349 -9.15 15.16 -4.47
C GLY A 349 -7.89 14.53 -3.87
N ILE A 350 -6.96 14.08 -4.71
CA ILE A 350 -5.69 13.45 -4.28
C ILE A 350 -4.60 14.50 -4.00
N LEU A 351 -4.47 15.53 -4.84
CA LEU A 351 -3.33 16.46 -4.79
C LEU A 351 -3.54 17.63 -3.82
N VAL A 352 -4.77 18.11 -3.63
CA VAL A 352 -5.03 19.25 -2.71
C VAL A 352 -4.76 18.89 -1.23
N PRO A 353 -5.10 17.69 -0.73
CA PRO A 353 -4.79 17.30 0.65
C PRO A 353 -3.31 17.08 0.96
N LEU A 354 -2.42 17.19 -0.03
CA LEU A 354 -0.99 16.95 0.14
C LEU A 354 -0.39 17.92 1.14
N ASP A 355 0.22 17.35 2.18
CA ASP A 355 0.88 18.12 3.23
C ASP A 355 2.33 18.39 2.81
N LYS A 356 2.57 19.58 2.23
CA LYS A 356 3.90 20.01 1.73
C LYS A 356 5.01 19.83 2.76
N ALA A 357 4.71 20.07 4.04
CA ALA A 357 5.65 19.91 5.15
C ALA A 357 6.20 18.47 5.27
N LYS A 358 5.42 17.47 4.86
CA LYS A 358 5.84 16.06 4.93
C LYS A 358 6.85 15.67 3.85
N PHE A 359 7.11 16.55 2.89
CA PHE A 359 8.12 16.36 1.85
C PHE A 359 9.43 17.08 2.16
N GLY A 360 9.47 17.88 3.24
CA GLY A 360 10.65 18.65 3.61
C GLY A 360 10.85 19.94 2.80
N PHE A 361 9.85 20.34 1.99
CA PHE A 361 9.80 21.69 1.43
C PHE A 361 9.50 22.66 2.58
N LYS A 362 10.45 23.57 2.84
CA LYS A 362 10.28 24.67 3.80
C LYS A 362 9.51 25.81 3.16
#